data_AF-A0A1Y1IN09-F1
#
_entry.id   AF-A0A1Y1IN09-F1
#
_cell.length_a   1.000
_cell.length_b   1.000
_cell.length_c   1.000
_cell.angle_alpha   90.00
_cell.angle_beta   90.00
_cell.angle_gamma   90.00
#
_symmetry.space_group_name_H-M   'P 1'
#
loop_
_entity.id
_entity.type
_entity.pdbx_description
1 polymer ?
#
loop_
_entity_poly.entity_id
_entity_poly.type
_entity_poly.pdbx_seq_one_letter_code
_entity_poly.pdbx_strand_id
1 'polypeptide(L)'
;GNPIVNYPSDIGVIVNMIRGPNAIPKTREQFDMTFGIGGLEKNFDLLRRGLECAMLHHSRDPGDPSYPRRMNAPGHFYVMSPAQREAHDQQHPPDGDDHRVLETDQYFTRMRQIANAVYLDPGGRPLRGDEEERAVEDALENKMYAGAGRADVVRRFNAPAGDPERYRAIILTDAGSKGLNLLDTRQVHVMEPQFNRSRVEQVIARAIRKDSHARLPSEERTVTVHEHFCVMPGSVEDDARLVPRVPGWLTANSGDSIVRQIAETKRARNDLFVRELERIVGQNEATC
;
A
#
# COMPACT_ATOMS: atom_id res chain seq x y z
N GLY A 1 -14.09 4.90 -3.37
CA GLY A 1 -13.07 4.62 -2.34
C GLY A 1 -13.24 3.20 -1.84
N ASN A 2 -12.24 2.60 -1.17
CA ASN A 2 -12.37 1.25 -0.62
C ASN A 2 -12.83 1.31 0.86
N PRO A 3 -14.05 0.86 1.19
CA PRO A 3 -14.55 0.85 2.57
C PRO A 3 -13.92 -0.25 3.45
N ILE A 4 -13.29 -1.25 2.84
CA ILE A 4 -12.60 -2.34 3.52
C ILE A 4 -11.11 -1.99 3.59
N VAL A 5 -10.61 -1.84 4.82
CA VAL A 5 -9.25 -1.36 5.08
C VAL A 5 -8.35 -2.52 5.49
N ASN A 6 -8.83 -3.37 6.39
CA ASN A 6 -8.12 -4.51 6.95
C ASN A 6 -8.96 -5.79 6.88
N TYR A 7 -10.25 -5.72 7.23
CA TYR A 7 -11.13 -6.88 7.35
C TYR A 7 -12.51 -6.61 6.77
N PRO A 8 -13.25 -7.64 6.30
CA PRO A 8 -14.62 -7.49 5.82
C PRO A 8 -15.54 -6.79 6.84
N SER A 9 -15.30 -7.02 8.13
CA SER A 9 -16.02 -6.39 9.23
C SER A 9 -15.92 -4.87 9.30
N ASP A 10 -14.96 -4.25 8.63
CA ASP A 10 -14.78 -2.78 8.62
C ASP A 10 -16.02 -2.05 8.09
N ILE A 11 -16.77 -2.67 7.19
CA ILE A 11 -18.03 -2.11 6.68
C ILE A 11 -19.13 -2.07 7.75
N GLY A 12 -19.04 -2.96 8.75
CA GLY A 12 -20.02 -3.11 9.81
C GLY A 12 -20.29 -1.81 10.55
N VAL A 13 -19.21 -1.10 10.88
CA VAL A 13 -19.28 0.20 11.57
C VAL A 13 -19.99 1.23 10.69
N ILE A 14 -19.58 1.36 9.42
CA ILE A 14 -20.12 2.37 8.48
C ILE A 14 -21.60 2.11 8.20
N VAL A 15 -21.97 0.86 7.90
CA VAL A 15 -23.35 0.49 7.60
C VAL A 15 -24.26 0.73 8.80
N ASN A 16 -23.82 0.36 10.00
CA ASN A 16 -24.60 0.55 11.21
C ASN A 16 -24.78 2.03 11.59
N MET A 17 -23.86 2.92 11.18
CA MET A 17 -24.07 4.37 11.33
C MET A 17 -25.18 4.90 10.43
N ILE A 18 -25.37 4.30 9.24
CA ILE A 18 -26.34 4.77 8.24
C ILE A 18 -27.72 4.13 8.46
N ARG A 19 -27.75 2.81 8.69
CA ARG A 19 -28.98 2.00 8.75
C ARG A 19 -29.52 1.81 10.16
N GLY A 20 -28.78 2.27 11.16
CA GLY A 20 -29.10 2.10 12.56
C GLY A 20 -28.30 0.99 13.24
N PRO A 21 -28.25 1.01 14.58
CA PRO A 21 -27.41 0.12 15.35
C PRO A 21 -27.82 -1.35 15.13
N ASN A 22 -26.83 -2.19 14.79
CA ASN A 22 -26.96 -3.63 14.57
C ASN A 22 -27.69 -4.06 13.28
N ALA A 23 -27.72 -3.21 12.24
CA ALA A 23 -28.16 -3.63 10.89
C ALA A 23 -27.32 -4.80 10.35
N ILE A 24 -26.01 -4.81 10.63
CA ILE A 24 -25.10 -5.94 10.40
C ILE A 24 -24.15 -6.13 11.59
N PRO A 25 -23.51 -7.31 11.74
CA PRO A 25 -22.47 -7.56 12.74
C PRO A 25 -21.42 -6.45 12.82
N LYS A 26 -21.07 -6.05 14.05
CA LYS A 26 -20.18 -4.89 14.32
C LYS A 26 -18.77 -5.28 14.78
N THR A 27 -18.62 -6.45 15.39
CA THR A 27 -17.31 -6.97 15.80
C THR A 27 -16.81 -7.96 14.76
N ARG A 28 -15.49 -8.11 14.68
CA ARG A 28 -14.85 -9.09 13.79
C ARG A 28 -15.34 -10.51 14.07
N GLU A 29 -15.41 -10.91 15.33
CA GLU A 29 -15.88 -12.26 15.72
C GLU A 29 -17.31 -12.52 15.25
N GLN A 30 -18.24 -11.58 15.47
CA GLN A 30 -19.62 -11.71 15.02
C GLN A 30 -19.72 -11.75 13.49
N PHE A 31 -18.91 -10.92 12.82
CA PHE A 31 -18.87 -10.87 11.37
C PHE A 31 -18.35 -12.18 10.78
N ASP A 32 -17.26 -12.73 11.34
CA ASP A 32 -16.69 -14.00 10.91
C ASP A 32 -17.65 -15.17 11.21
N MET A 33 -18.37 -15.15 12.33
CA MET A 33 -19.42 -16.14 12.63
C MET A 33 -20.61 -16.08 11.66
N THR A 34 -20.97 -14.88 11.18
CA THR A 34 -22.15 -14.67 10.34
C THR A 34 -21.82 -14.84 8.85
N PHE A 35 -20.74 -14.21 8.39
CA PHE A 35 -20.36 -14.08 6.99
C PHE A 35 -19.03 -14.76 6.64
N GLY A 36 -18.40 -15.47 7.58
CA GLY A 36 -17.19 -16.25 7.32
C GLY A 36 -17.42 -17.42 6.38
N ILE A 37 -16.53 -18.42 6.41
CA ILE A 37 -16.51 -19.53 5.45
C ILE A 37 -17.88 -20.25 5.41
N GLY A 38 -18.56 -20.17 4.26
CA GLY A 38 -19.90 -20.75 4.04
C GLY A 38 -21.06 -20.03 4.74
N GLY A 39 -20.79 -19.01 5.56
CA GLY A 39 -21.80 -18.16 6.20
C GLY A 39 -22.30 -17.04 5.29
N LEU A 40 -21.43 -16.51 4.41
CA LEU A 40 -21.78 -15.44 3.47
C LEU A 40 -22.98 -15.78 2.59
N GLU A 41 -22.97 -16.97 1.97
CA GLU A 41 -24.06 -17.43 1.11
C GLU A 41 -25.37 -17.61 1.89
N LYS A 42 -25.29 -18.17 3.09
CA LYS A 42 -26.47 -18.41 3.96
C LYS A 42 -27.10 -17.11 4.47
N ASN A 43 -26.27 -16.11 4.74
CA ASN A 43 -26.69 -14.83 5.30
C ASN A 43 -26.67 -13.69 4.25
N PHE A 44 -26.67 -14.03 2.96
CA PHE A 44 -26.56 -13.07 1.87
C PHE A 44 -27.64 -11.98 1.94
N ASP A 45 -28.90 -12.36 2.24
CA ASP A 45 -30.00 -11.39 2.36
C ASP A 45 -29.82 -10.40 3.51
N LEU A 46 -29.21 -10.83 4.61
CA LEU A 46 -28.90 -9.93 5.72
C LEU A 46 -27.88 -8.87 5.27
N LEU A 47 -26.81 -9.32 4.61
CA LEU A 47 -25.78 -8.42 4.08
C LEU A 47 -26.37 -7.47 3.02
N ARG A 48 -27.16 -8.00 2.08
CA ARG A 48 -27.84 -7.23 1.03
C ARG A 48 -28.71 -6.12 1.61
N ARG A 49 -29.61 -6.43 2.53
CA ARG A 49 -30.49 -5.43 3.17
C ARG A 49 -29.71 -4.39 3.98
N GLY A 50 -28.60 -4.79 4.59
CA GLY A 50 -27.71 -3.87 5.29
C GLY A 50 -27.07 -2.85 4.33
N LEU A 51 -26.68 -3.28 3.14
CA LEU A 51 -25.97 -2.45 2.16
C LEU A 51 -26.90 -1.67 1.23
N GLU A 52 -28.13 -2.14 1.04
CA GLU A 52 -29.15 -1.54 0.19
C GLU A 52 -29.36 -0.06 0.50
N CYS A 53 -29.11 0.78 -0.51
CA CYS A 53 -29.12 2.25 -0.45
C CYS A 53 -28.22 2.89 0.64
N ALA A 54 -27.40 2.12 1.34
CA ALA A 54 -26.40 2.61 2.31
C ALA A 54 -25.02 2.75 1.67
N MET A 55 -24.74 1.98 0.62
CA MET A 55 -23.48 2.00 -0.09
C MET A 55 -23.71 1.88 -1.60
N LEU A 56 -22.95 2.66 -2.35
CA LEU A 56 -22.88 2.63 -3.81
C LEU A 56 -21.45 2.32 -4.22
N HIS A 57 -21.29 1.50 -5.25
CA HIS A 57 -20.00 1.29 -5.89
C HIS A 57 -20.12 1.61 -7.37
N HIS A 58 -19.33 2.59 -7.80
CA HIS A 58 -19.14 2.88 -9.20
C HIS A 58 -17.83 2.25 -9.67
N SER A 59 -17.93 1.30 -10.60
CA SER A 59 -16.77 0.73 -11.27
C SER A 59 -16.49 1.53 -12.54
N ARG A 60 -15.23 1.93 -12.71
CA ARG A 60 -14.79 2.62 -13.92
C ARG A 60 -14.82 1.64 -15.09
N ASP A 61 -15.41 2.06 -16.22
CA ASP A 61 -15.28 1.35 -17.49
C ASP A 61 -13.78 1.27 -17.89
N PRO A 62 -13.19 0.07 -17.99
CA PRO A 62 -11.80 -0.09 -18.41
C PRO A 62 -11.47 0.52 -19.77
N GLY A 63 -12.48 0.71 -20.63
CA GLY A 63 -12.35 1.32 -21.96
C GLY A 63 -12.52 2.83 -22.02
N ASP A 64 -12.87 3.51 -20.92
CA ASP A 64 -13.14 4.95 -20.91
C ASP A 64 -11.88 5.77 -21.27
N PRO A 65 -11.85 6.47 -22.43
CA PRO A 65 -10.68 7.23 -22.88
C PRO A 65 -10.39 8.49 -22.07
N SER A 66 -11.31 8.90 -21.18
CA SER A 66 -11.09 10.00 -20.23
C SER A 66 -10.19 9.60 -19.07
N TYR A 67 -9.93 8.31 -18.86
CA TYR A 67 -8.98 7.82 -17.88
C TYR A 67 -7.69 7.32 -18.52
N PRO A 68 -6.53 7.50 -17.88
CA PRO A 68 -5.32 6.83 -18.34
C PRO A 68 -5.38 5.32 -18.03
N ARG A 69 -4.80 4.53 -18.94
CA ARG A 69 -4.64 3.08 -18.77
C ARG A 69 -3.58 2.77 -17.72
N ARG A 70 -3.91 1.94 -16.74
CA ARG A 70 -2.93 1.43 -15.77
C ARG A 70 -2.10 0.33 -16.41
N MET A 71 -0.78 0.40 -16.25
CA MET A 71 0.16 -0.67 -16.54
C MET A 71 0.88 -1.00 -15.24
N ASN A 72 1.09 -2.27 -14.93
CA ASN A 72 1.92 -2.67 -13.79
C ASN A 72 3.23 -3.21 -14.36
N ALA A 73 4.35 -2.61 -13.98
CA ALA A 73 5.65 -3.18 -14.28
C ALA A 73 5.86 -4.48 -13.47
N PRO A 74 6.75 -5.38 -13.93
CA PRO A 74 7.27 -6.43 -13.07
C PRO A 74 7.81 -5.84 -11.76
N GLY A 75 7.70 -6.58 -10.66
CA GLY A 75 8.28 -6.18 -9.39
C GLY A 75 9.79 -5.99 -9.53
N HIS A 76 10.31 -4.89 -9.00
CA HIS A 76 11.75 -4.61 -8.98
C HIS A 76 12.33 -5.12 -7.67
N PHE A 77 13.18 -6.14 -7.76
CA PHE A 77 13.81 -6.75 -6.59
C PHE A 77 15.26 -6.32 -6.51
N TYR A 78 15.66 -5.79 -5.36
CA TYR A 78 17.00 -5.33 -5.07
C TYR A 78 17.60 -6.18 -3.98
N VAL A 79 18.73 -6.80 -4.25
CA VAL A 79 19.47 -7.53 -3.22
C VAL A 79 20.09 -6.52 -2.26
N MET A 80 19.98 -6.78 -0.95
CA MET A 80 20.62 -5.96 0.08
C MET A 80 22.10 -5.73 -0.24
N SER A 81 22.54 -4.49 -0.06
CA SER A 81 23.97 -4.15 -0.05
C SER A 81 24.71 -4.85 1.10
N PRO A 82 26.04 -4.98 1.06
CA PRO A 82 26.83 -5.55 2.14
C PRO A 82 26.56 -4.88 3.50
N ALA A 83 26.42 -3.56 3.55
CA ALA A 83 26.14 -2.82 4.77
C ALA A 83 24.71 -3.06 5.30
N GLN A 84 23.71 -3.15 4.42
CA GLN A 84 22.35 -3.56 4.81
C GLN A 84 22.31 -4.98 5.34
N ARG A 85 23.07 -5.88 4.71
CA ARG A 85 23.19 -7.27 5.15
C ARG A 85 23.86 -7.37 6.52
N GLU A 86 24.93 -6.64 6.74
CA GLU A 86 25.59 -6.55 8.04
C GLU A 86 24.65 -6.01 9.12
N ALA A 87 23.94 -4.92 8.83
CA ALA A 87 22.96 -4.34 9.76
C ALA A 87 21.81 -5.31 10.08
N HIS A 88 21.33 -6.06 9.09
CA HIS A 88 20.28 -7.08 9.21
C HIS A 88 20.73 -8.26 10.10
N ASP A 89 21.90 -8.82 9.83
CA ASP A 89 22.40 -9.99 10.56
C ASP A 89 22.64 -9.66 12.04
N GLN A 90 23.05 -8.42 12.33
CA GLN A 90 23.20 -7.92 13.69
C GLN A 90 21.87 -7.70 14.45
N GLN A 91 20.70 -7.84 13.81
CA GLN A 91 19.40 -7.84 14.50
C GLN A 91 19.01 -9.23 15.05
N HIS A 92 19.68 -10.29 14.60
CA HIS A 92 19.40 -11.63 15.10
C HIS A 92 20.11 -11.82 16.45
N PRO A 93 19.41 -12.26 17.51
CA PRO A 93 20.07 -12.56 18.76
C PRO A 93 21.13 -13.65 18.54
N PRO A 94 22.32 -13.53 19.15
CA PRO A 94 23.44 -14.45 18.90
C PRO A 94 23.15 -15.91 19.24
N ASP A 95 22.12 -16.22 20.04
CA ASP A 95 21.81 -17.57 20.49
C ASP A 95 20.30 -17.90 20.41
N GLY A 96 19.91 -18.53 19.31
CA GLY A 96 19.07 -19.73 19.24
C GLY A 96 17.68 -19.88 19.90
N ASP A 97 17.29 -19.15 20.95
CA ASP A 97 16.19 -19.64 21.81
C ASP A 97 15.16 -18.62 22.33
N ASP A 98 15.18 -17.36 21.89
CA ASP A 98 14.07 -16.45 22.20
C ASP A 98 13.43 -15.83 20.96
N HIS A 99 12.62 -16.65 20.28
CA HIS A 99 11.73 -16.21 19.21
C HIS A 99 10.70 -15.15 19.64
N ARG A 100 10.59 -14.79 20.94
CA ARG A 100 9.65 -13.77 21.41
C ARG A 100 10.10 -12.34 21.10
N VAL A 101 11.40 -12.11 20.88
CA VAL A 101 11.93 -10.78 20.48
C VAL A 101 11.53 -10.44 19.04
N LEU A 102 11.36 -11.46 18.20
CA LEU A 102 10.98 -11.38 16.79
C LEU A 102 9.49 -11.01 16.58
N GLU A 103 8.70 -10.96 17.66
CA GLU A 103 7.27 -10.61 17.63
C GLU A 103 7.00 -9.15 18.05
N THR A 104 8.03 -8.35 18.29
CA THR A 104 7.85 -6.94 18.67
C THR A 104 7.75 -6.04 17.44
N ASP A 105 6.83 -5.07 17.48
CA ASP A 105 6.69 -4.03 16.44
C ASP A 105 8.03 -3.31 16.15
N GLN A 106 8.91 -3.25 17.15
CA GLN A 106 10.24 -2.66 17.05
C GLN A 106 11.18 -3.46 16.14
N TYR A 107 11.21 -4.80 16.27
CA TYR A 107 12.02 -5.66 15.40
C TYR A 107 11.57 -5.52 13.94
N PHE A 108 10.27 -5.61 13.69
CA PHE A 108 9.72 -5.45 12.34
C PHE A 108 10.00 -4.06 11.76
N THR A 109 9.90 -3.01 12.57
CA THR A 109 10.22 -1.64 12.16
C THR A 109 11.69 -1.49 11.77
N ARG A 110 12.61 -2.04 12.57
CA ARG A 110 14.05 -2.06 12.27
C ARG A 110 14.36 -2.79 10.96
N MET A 111 13.74 -3.95 10.75
CA MET A 111 13.93 -4.74 9.53
C MET A 111 13.47 -4.00 8.26
N ARG A 112 12.39 -3.21 8.36
CA ARG A 112 11.93 -2.34 7.27
C ARG A 112 12.88 -1.15 7.05
N GLN A 113 13.37 -0.52 8.12
CA GLN A 113 14.34 0.57 8.00
C GLN A 113 15.58 0.11 7.23
N ILE A 114 16.18 -1.01 7.64
CA ILE A 114 17.38 -1.58 7.00
C ILE A 114 17.14 -1.91 5.52
N ALA A 115 15.97 -2.46 5.19
CA ALA A 115 15.59 -2.77 3.81
C ALA A 115 15.55 -1.51 2.92
N ASN A 116 15.09 -0.38 3.47
CA ASN A 116 14.94 0.88 2.72
C ASN A 116 16.24 1.68 2.64
N ALA A 117 16.92 1.87 3.78
CA ALA A 117 18.15 2.64 3.86
C ALA A 117 18.97 2.28 5.10
N VAL A 118 20.30 2.38 4.97
CA VAL A 118 21.22 2.35 6.11
C VAL A 118 22.12 3.57 5.99
N TYR A 119 22.20 4.36 7.06
CA TYR A 119 23.15 5.47 7.13
C TYR A 119 24.54 4.91 7.43
N LEU A 120 25.54 5.41 6.70
CA LEU A 120 26.90 4.91 6.77
C LEU A 120 27.84 6.01 7.26
N ASP A 121 28.84 5.62 8.04
CA ASP A 121 30.00 6.48 8.28
C ASP A 121 30.86 6.62 7.00
N PRO A 122 31.86 7.54 6.96
CA PRO A 122 32.76 7.68 5.81
C PRO A 122 33.55 6.41 5.46
N GLY A 123 33.67 5.47 6.41
CA GLY A 123 34.30 4.16 6.21
C GLY A 123 33.34 3.08 5.68
N GLY A 124 32.07 3.41 5.45
CA GLY A 124 31.06 2.49 4.94
C GLY A 124 30.41 1.61 5.99
N ARG A 125 30.62 1.86 7.29
CA ARG A 125 30.00 1.09 8.38
C ARG A 125 28.61 1.64 8.71
N PRO A 126 27.61 0.78 8.99
CA PRO A 126 26.29 1.21 9.48
C PRO A 126 26.36 2.05 10.77
N LEU A 127 25.79 3.25 10.76
CA LEU A 127 25.59 4.09 11.94
C LEU A 127 24.52 3.49 12.87
N ARG A 128 24.61 3.77 14.18
CA ARG A 128 23.68 3.25 15.20
C ARG A 128 23.41 4.25 16.32
N GLY A 129 22.26 4.09 16.98
CA GLY A 129 21.88 4.86 18.17
C GLY A 129 21.94 6.36 17.90
N ASP A 130 22.58 7.11 18.81
CA ASP A 130 22.73 8.56 18.71
C ASP A 130 23.45 9.02 17.42
N GLU A 131 24.30 8.19 16.80
CA GLU A 131 24.94 8.52 15.52
C GLU A 131 23.96 8.46 14.35
N GLU A 132 23.09 7.44 14.35
CA GLU A 132 22.01 7.30 13.38
C GLU A 132 20.98 8.43 13.56
N GLU A 133 20.59 8.73 14.79
CA GLU A 133 19.63 9.79 15.11
C GLU A 133 20.12 11.15 14.62
N ARG A 134 21.39 11.49 14.87
CA ARG A 134 22.00 12.72 14.34
C ARG A 134 22.08 12.75 12.82
N ALA A 135 22.40 11.63 12.18
CA ALA A 135 22.43 11.56 10.71
C ALA A 135 21.03 11.73 10.09
N VAL A 136 20.00 11.21 10.76
CA VAL A 136 18.60 11.42 10.38
C VAL A 136 18.24 12.90 10.55
N GLU A 137 18.54 13.51 11.70
CA GLU A 137 18.29 14.94 11.96
C GLU A 137 18.98 15.84 10.92
N ASP A 138 20.26 15.62 10.64
CA ASP A 138 21.00 16.37 9.61
C ASP A 138 20.41 16.17 8.21
N ALA A 139 19.97 14.94 7.87
CA ALA A 139 19.30 14.68 6.61
C ALA A 139 17.91 15.36 6.52
N LEU A 140 17.20 15.48 7.65
CA LEU A 140 15.91 16.16 7.75
C LEU A 140 16.06 17.68 7.62
N GLU A 141 17.06 18.26 8.28
CA GLU A 141 17.37 19.69 8.19
C GLU A 141 17.81 20.10 6.77
N ASN A 142 18.49 19.20 6.05
CA ASN A 142 19.06 19.49 4.74
C ASN A 142 18.13 19.24 3.53
N LYS A 143 16.87 18.77 3.68
CA LYS A 143 16.05 18.44 2.49
C LYS A 143 14.57 18.80 2.56
N MET A 144 14.15 19.63 1.58
CA MET A 144 13.00 19.44 0.68
C MET A 144 11.78 18.67 1.23
N TYR A 145 11.25 19.06 2.39
CA TYR A 145 9.93 18.61 2.81
C TYR A 145 8.86 19.51 2.21
N ALA A 146 7.82 18.90 1.63
CA ALA A 146 6.58 19.56 1.24
C ALA A 146 5.75 20.03 2.47
N GLY A 147 6.41 20.56 3.51
CA GLY A 147 5.80 21.12 4.71
C GLY A 147 5.43 22.59 4.54
N ALA A 148 6.23 23.35 3.80
CA ALA A 148 5.92 24.72 3.39
C ALA A 148 5.66 24.76 1.88
N GLY A 149 4.42 25.06 1.46
CA GLY A 149 4.11 25.24 0.03
C GLY A 149 3.60 24.01 -0.72
N ARG A 150 2.92 23.03 -0.07
CA ARG A 150 2.32 21.87 -0.75
C ARG A 150 1.51 22.23 -2.02
N ALA A 151 0.74 23.31 -1.96
CA ALA A 151 -0.01 23.82 -3.11
C ALA A 151 0.91 24.28 -4.25
N ASP A 152 2.02 24.96 -3.93
CA ASP A 152 3.01 25.39 -4.92
C ASP A 152 3.76 24.21 -5.54
N VAL A 153 4.12 23.20 -4.73
CA VAL A 153 4.76 21.98 -5.23
C VAL A 153 3.86 21.26 -6.24
N VAL A 154 2.58 21.12 -5.92
CA VAL A 154 1.59 20.48 -6.82
C VAL A 154 1.36 21.34 -8.06
N ARG A 155 1.29 22.67 -7.91
CA ARG A 155 1.17 23.62 -9.03
C ARG A 155 2.35 23.47 -10.00
N ARG A 156 3.59 23.49 -9.49
CA ARG A 156 4.81 23.34 -10.28
C ARG A 156 4.93 21.96 -10.92
N PHE A 157 4.54 20.89 -10.22
CA PHE A 157 4.53 19.54 -10.81
C PHE A 157 3.52 19.43 -11.97
N ASN A 158 2.34 20.05 -11.81
CA ASN A 158 1.26 20.05 -12.80
C ASN A 158 1.45 21.08 -13.93
N ALA A 159 2.51 21.88 -13.90
CA ALA A 159 2.82 22.85 -14.95
C ALA A 159 2.92 22.16 -16.32
N PRO A 160 2.64 22.87 -17.43
CA PRO A 160 2.76 22.33 -18.78
C PRO A 160 4.16 21.79 -19.10
N ALA A 161 4.26 20.86 -20.05
CA ALA A 161 5.56 20.41 -20.55
C ALA A 161 6.34 21.59 -21.14
N GLY A 162 7.62 21.70 -20.78
CA GLY A 162 8.51 22.80 -21.22
C GLY A 162 8.60 23.99 -20.26
N ASP A 163 7.77 24.06 -19.21
CA ASP A 163 7.91 25.08 -18.17
C ASP A 163 9.23 24.87 -17.39
N PRO A 164 10.11 25.88 -17.29
CA PRO A 164 11.42 25.74 -16.63
C PRO A 164 11.32 25.51 -15.12
N GLU A 165 10.22 25.91 -14.47
CA GLU A 165 9.98 25.66 -13.05
C GLU A 165 9.28 24.33 -12.78
N ARG A 166 8.95 23.55 -13.83
CA ARG A 166 8.22 22.30 -13.67
C ARG A 166 9.04 21.26 -12.94
N TYR A 167 8.45 20.71 -11.87
CA TYR A 167 8.99 19.53 -11.22
C TYR A 167 8.74 18.27 -12.05
N ARG A 168 9.81 17.51 -12.29
CA ARG A 168 9.76 16.22 -13.01
C ARG A 168 9.35 15.06 -12.11
N ALA A 169 9.60 15.18 -10.81
CA ALA A 169 9.32 14.17 -9.81
C ALA A 169 8.83 14.84 -8.52
N ILE A 170 8.01 14.10 -7.77
CA ILE A 170 7.55 14.47 -6.43
C ILE A 170 7.59 13.22 -5.57
N ILE A 171 8.06 13.37 -4.33
CA ILE A 171 8.03 12.32 -3.32
C ILE A 171 6.85 12.61 -2.39
N LEU A 172 6.02 11.59 -2.16
CA LEU A 172 4.83 11.70 -1.32
C LEU A 172 4.98 10.83 -0.09
N THR A 173 4.63 11.37 1.07
CA THR A 173 4.40 10.60 2.29
C THR A 173 2.91 10.32 2.49
N ASP A 174 2.55 9.41 3.40
CA ASP A 174 1.14 9.07 3.69
C ASP A 174 0.33 10.30 4.13
N ALA A 175 0.95 11.22 4.88
CA ALA A 175 0.37 12.51 5.27
C ALA A 175 0.27 13.49 4.08
N GLY A 176 1.25 13.46 3.17
CA GLY A 176 1.33 14.33 1.99
C GLY A 176 0.44 13.94 0.82
N SER A 177 -0.14 12.73 0.80
CA SER A 177 -0.84 12.18 -0.38
C SER A 177 -2.35 12.45 -0.45
N LYS A 178 -2.97 12.92 0.65
CA LYS A 178 -4.43 13.11 0.71
C LYS A 178 -4.89 14.24 -0.20
N GLY A 179 -5.92 13.99 -1.02
CA GLY A 179 -6.58 15.01 -1.83
C GLY A 179 -5.72 15.65 -2.93
N LEU A 180 -4.64 14.99 -3.37
CA LEU A 180 -3.79 15.50 -4.42
C LEU A 180 -4.32 15.17 -5.82
N ASN A 181 -4.12 16.13 -6.71
CA ASN A 181 -4.49 16.04 -8.11
C ASN A 181 -3.20 16.10 -8.92
N LEU A 182 -2.68 14.94 -9.33
CA LEU A 182 -1.48 14.86 -10.15
C LEU A 182 -1.89 14.73 -11.61
N LEU A 183 -1.35 15.60 -12.47
CA LEU A 183 -1.64 15.64 -13.90
C LEU A 183 -0.47 15.06 -14.71
N ASP A 184 -0.79 14.46 -15.84
CA ASP A 184 0.18 13.91 -16.82
C ASP A 184 1.25 12.99 -16.19
N THR A 185 0.89 12.31 -15.10
CA THR A 185 1.81 11.47 -14.33
C THR A 185 1.93 10.10 -14.97
N ARG A 186 3.04 9.87 -15.66
CA ARG A 186 3.30 8.66 -16.44
C ARG A 186 3.76 7.46 -15.61
N GLN A 187 4.35 7.72 -14.45
CA GLN A 187 4.97 6.70 -13.60
C GLN A 187 4.65 6.95 -12.13
N VAL A 188 4.41 5.87 -11.39
CA VAL A 188 4.27 5.87 -9.93
C VAL A 188 5.22 4.83 -9.36
N HIS A 189 6.11 5.25 -8.47
CA HIS A 189 7.07 4.37 -7.81
C HIS A 189 6.64 4.14 -6.36
N VAL A 190 6.25 2.91 -6.04
CA VAL A 190 6.00 2.44 -4.68
C VAL A 190 7.34 1.97 -4.13
N MET A 191 8.02 2.88 -3.42
CA MET A 191 9.38 2.65 -2.92
C MET A 191 9.41 1.74 -1.69
N GLU A 192 8.32 1.69 -0.92
CA GLU A 192 8.19 0.82 0.25
C GLU A 192 6.88 0.04 0.16
N PRO A 193 6.90 -1.29 0.42
CA PRO A 193 5.67 -2.05 0.47
C PRO A 193 4.80 -1.61 1.65
N GLN A 194 3.49 -1.73 1.46
CA GLN A 194 2.49 -1.43 2.48
C GLN A 194 1.57 -2.62 2.71
N PHE A 195 1.39 -2.96 3.99
CA PHE A 195 0.48 -4.03 4.43
C PHE A 195 -0.97 -3.71 4.07
N ASN A 196 -1.31 -2.43 3.89
CA ASN A 196 -2.60 -1.97 3.44
C ASN A 196 -2.52 -1.52 1.97
N ARG A 197 -2.84 -2.45 1.06
CA ARG A 197 -2.86 -2.16 -0.39
C ARG A 197 -3.86 -1.08 -0.77
N SER A 198 -4.96 -0.92 -0.03
CA SER A 198 -5.92 0.16 -0.29
C SER A 198 -5.28 1.54 -0.16
N ARG A 199 -4.28 1.72 0.72
CA ARG A 199 -3.52 2.99 0.80
C ARG A 199 -2.68 3.23 -0.45
N VAL A 200 -1.97 2.20 -0.92
CA VAL A 200 -1.18 2.28 -2.16
C VAL A 200 -2.08 2.60 -3.36
N GLU A 201 -3.22 1.92 -3.46
CA GLU A 201 -4.21 2.17 -4.52
C GLU A 201 -4.78 3.59 -4.47
N GLN A 202 -4.99 4.15 -3.27
CA GLN A 202 -5.40 5.55 -3.13
C GLN A 202 -4.33 6.54 -3.60
N VAL A 203 -3.05 6.23 -3.42
CA VAL A 203 -1.93 7.05 -3.94
C VAL A 203 -1.86 6.93 -5.46
N ILE A 204 -1.96 5.72 -6.03
CA ILE A 204 -1.99 5.50 -7.48
C ILE A 204 -3.18 6.24 -8.12
N ALA A 205 -4.35 6.22 -7.46
CA ALA A 205 -5.54 6.94 -7.91
C ALA A 205 -5.37 8.48 -7.96
N ARG A 206 -4.32 9.04 -7.35
CA ARG A 206 -3.98 10.47 -7.49
C ARG A 206 -3.45 10.81 -8.89
N ALA A 207 -2.81 9.83 -9.54
CA ALA A 207 -2.35 9.91 -10.92
C ALA A 207 -3.40 9.39 -11.92
N ILE A 208 -4.11 8.31 -11.57
CA ILE A 208 -5.12 7.66 -12.41
C ILE A 208 -6.52 8.14 -12.01
N ARG A 209 -6.96 9.22 -12.66
CA ARG A 209 -8.29 9.80 -12.44
C ARG A 209 -8.82 10.37 -13.76
N LYS A 210 -10.12 10.69 -13.77
CA LYS A 210 -10.77 11.26 -14.93
C LYS A 210 -10.04 12.53 -15.37
N ASP A 211 -9.76 12.64 -16.65
CA ASP A 211 -9.14 13.76 -17.33
C ASP A 211 -7.73 14.15 -16.82
N SER A 212 -7.07 13.30 -16.02
CA SER A 212 -5.73 13.64 -15.49
C SER A 212 -4.64 13.73 -16.55
N HIS A 213 -4.85 13.08 -17.69
CA HIS A 213 -3.93 13.06 -18.84
C HIS A 213 -4.56 13.73 -20.07
N ALA A 214 -5.55 14.61 -19.89
CA ALA A 214 -6.27 15.25 -20.99
C ALA A 214 -5.36 16.06 -21.92
N ARG A 215 -4.22 16.55 -21.42
CA ARG A 215 -3.21 17.29 -22.20
C ARG A 215 -2.33 16.40 -23.07
N LEU A 216 -2.34 15.09 -22.82
CA LEU A 216 -1.51 14.13 -23.54
C LEU A 216 -2.30 13.48 -24.69
N PRO A 217 -1.61 13.12 -25.79
CA PRO A 217 -2.16 12.24 -26.83
C PRO A 217 -2.65 10.92 -26.23
N SER A 218 -3.65 10.31 -26.86
CA SER A 218 -4.36 9.11 -26.36
C SER A 218 -3.46 7.89 -26.08
N GLU A 219 -2.42 7.75 -26.89
CA GLU A 219 -1.37 6.75 -26.82
C GLU A 219 -0.47 6.96 -25.59
N GLU A 220 -0.29 8.21 -25.20
CA GLU A 220 0.43 8.66 -24.00
C GLU A 220 -0.51 8.88 -22.81
N ARG A 221 -1.70 8.27 -22.77
CA ARG A 221 -2.58 8.23 -21.59
C ARG A 221 -2.47 6.90 -20.86
N THR A 222 -1.29 6.65 -20.31
CA THR A 222 -0.95 5.47 -19.51
C THR A 222 -0.24 5.85 -18.20
N VAL A 223 -0.34 5.01 -17.18
CA VAL A 223 0.43 5.16 -15.95
C VAL A 223 1.07 3.82 -15.63
N THR A 224 2.39 3.77 -15.58
CA THR A 224 3.13 2.57 -15.17
C THR A 224 3.39 2.61 -13.67
N VAL A 225 2.92 1.60 -12.95
CA VAL A 225 3.19 1.41 -11.53
C VAL A 225 4.41 0.52 -11.38
N HIS A 226 5.43 1.01 -10.68
CA HIS A 226 6.64 0.30 -10.32
C HIS A 226 6.64 0.04 -8.82
N GLU A 227 6.83 -1.22 -8.43
CA GLU A 227 6.94 -1.60 -7.02
C GLU A 227 8.34 -2.11 -6.76
N HIS A 228 8.97 -1.57 -5.72
CA HIS A 228 10.34 -1.87 -5.35
C HIS A 228 10.34 -2.68 -4.06
N PHE A 229 11.17 -3.72 -4.02
CA PHE A 229 11.32 -4.60 -2.87
C PHE A 229 12.80 -4.86 -2.63
N CYS A 230 13.27 -4.65 -1.41
CA CYS A 230 14.57 -5.13 -0.98
C CYS A 230 14.45 -6.61 -0.59
N VAL A 231 15.39 -7.45 -0.99
CA VAL A 231 15.40 -8.89 -0.70
C VAL A 231 16.78 -9.35 -0.22
N MET A 232 16.82 -10.46 0.49
CA MET A 232 18.07 -11.05 0.97
C MET A 232 18.86 -11.67 -0.19
N PRO A 233 20.21 -11.65 -0.16
CA PRO A 233 21.02 -12.40 -1.13
C PRO A 233 20.63 -13.87 -1.17
N GLY A 234 20.40 -14.42 -2.36
CA GLY A 234 19.96 -15.81 -2.56
C GLY A 234 18.43 -16.04 -2.56
N SER A 235 17.63 -15.04 -2.17
CA SER A 235 16.16 -15.16 -2.15
C SER A 235 15.47 -14.76 -3.47
N VAL A 236 16.20 -14.18 -4.43
CA VAL A 236 15.64 -13.70 -5.72
C VAL A 236 15.00 -14.83 -6.54
N GLU A 237 15.54 -16.05 -6.46
CA GLU A 237 15.02 -17.22 -7.19
C GLU A 237 13.77 -17.84 -6.53
N ASP A 238 13.60 -17.65 -5.22
CA ASP A 238 12.47 -18.17 -4.43
C ASP A 238 11.32 -17.16 -4.33
N ASP A 239 11.59 -15.85 -4.29
CA ASP A 239 10.58 -14.79 -4.13
C ASP A 239 9.69 -14.62 -5.39
N ALA A 240 10.20 -14.97 -6.57
CA ALA A 240 9.40 -15.07 -7.80
C ALA A 240 8.34 -16.21 -7.75
N ARG A 241 8.47 -17.16 -6.81
CA ARG A 241 7.57 -18.32 -6.62
C ARG A 241 6.73 -18.26 -5.34
N LEU A 242 6.80 -17.18 -4.56
CA LEU A 242 6.06 -17.05 -3.30
C LEU A 242 4.56 -16.80 -3.50
N VAL A 243 3.87 -17.86 -3.93
CA VAL A 243 2.48 -18.20 -3.61
C VAL A 243 2.56 -19.16 -2.41
N PRO A 244 1.66 -19.07 -1.39
CA PRO A 244 2.01 -19.35 0.00
C PRO A 244 2.18 -20.84 0.31
N ARG A 245 3.43 -21.25 0.55
CA ARG A 245 3.83 -22.40 1.39
C ARG A 245 5.14 -21.93 2.01
N VAL A 246 5.31 -21.74 3.32
CA VAL A 246 5.52 -22.76 4.36
C VAL A 246 5.46 -22.05 5.75
N PRO A 247 5.06 -22.72 6.85
CA PRO A 247 5.27 -22.22 8.22
C PRO A 247 6.77 -22.15 8.55
N GLY A 248 7.32 -20.94 8.75
CA GLY A 248 8.75 -20.70 9.05
C GLY A 248 9.20 -19.27 8.69
N TRP A 249 8.44 -18.27 9.14
CA TRP A 249 8.31 -16.94 8.54
C TRP A 249 9.44 -15.93 8.79
N LEU A 250 10.43 -16.25 9.64
CA LEU A 250 11.39 -15.27 10.18
C LEU A 250 12.83 -15.39 9.69
N THR A 251 13.25 -16.52 9.13
CA THR A 251 14.69 -16.79 8.94
C THR A 251 15.19 -16.63 7.50
N ALA A 252 14.32 -16.33 6.52
CA ALA A 252 14.69 -16.30 5.09
C ALA A 252 14.28 -15.03 4.33
N ASN A 253 13.59 -14.07 4.97
CA ASN A 253 12.88 -12.99 4.26
C ASN A 253 13.33 -11.60 4.73
N SER A 254 13.40 -10.64 3.80
CA SER A 254 13.57 -9.23 4.15
C SER A 254 12.31 -8.66 4.81
N GLY A 255 12.43 -7.51 5.47
CA GLY A 255 11.27 -6.77 5.99
C GLY A 255 10.21 -6.51 4.92
N ASP A 256 10.64 -6.22 3.69
CA ASP A 256 9.76 -5.97 2.55
C ASP A 256 9.00 -7.22 2.09
N SER A 257 9.68 -8.37 2.00
CA SER A 257 9.04 -9.65 1.63
C SER A 257 7.98 -10.03 2.68
N ILE A 258 8.23 -9.79 3.96
CA ILE A 258 7.24 -10.00 5.04
C ILE A 258 6.02 -9.09 4.85
N VAL A 259 6.23 -7.78 4.64
CA VAL A 259 5.12 -6.83 4.43
C VAL A 259 4.28 -7.24 3.22
N ARG A 260 4.94 -7.63 2.12
CA ARG A 260 4.28 -8.08 0.90
C ARG A 260 3.45 -9.32 1.15
N GLN A 261 4.00 -10.34 1.82
CA GLN A 261 3.27 -11.56 2.15
C GLN A 261 2.04 -11.27 3.01
N ILE A 262 2.15 -10.37 4.00
CA ILE A 262 1.00 -9.92 4.81
C ILE A 262 -0.05 -9.26 3.91
N ALA A 263 0.37 -8.36 3.03
CA ALA A 263 -0.52 -7.64 2.12
C ALA A 263 -1.27 -8.58 1.17
N GLU A 264 -0.57 -9.53 0.56
CA GLU A 264 -1.14 -10.53 -0.35
C GLU A 264 -2.07 -11.49 0.38
N THR A 265 -1.69 -11.93 1.58
CA THR A 265 -2.52 -12.80 2.42
C THR A 265 -3.81 -12.09 2.85
N LYS A 266 -3.72 -10.81 3.25
CA LYS A 266 -4.91 -9.99 3.58
C LYS A 266 -5.82 -9.83 2.37
N ARG A 267 -5.25 -9.53 1.20
CA ARG A 267 -5.98 -9.43 -0.06
C ARG A 267 -6.72 -10.73 -0.36
N ALA A 268 -6.02 -11.86 -0.38
CA ALA A 268 -6.60 -13.17 -0.70
C ALA A 268 -7.78 -13.55 0.21
N ARG A 269 -7.72 -13.21 1.51
CA ARG A 269 -8.84 -13.42 2.44
C ARG A 269 -10.03 -12.52 2.17
N ASN A 270 -9.79 -11.28 1.74
CA ASN A 270 -10.84 -10.28 1.54
C ASN A 270 -11.46 -10.35 0.14
N ASP A 271 -10.74 -10.85 -0.87
CA ASP A 271 -11.13 -10.78 -2.29
C ASP A 271 -12.50 -11.40 -2.57
N LEU A 272 -12.81 -12.57 -1.99
CA LEU A 272 -14.12 -13.20 -2.18
C LEU A 272 -15.24 -12.33 -1.64
N PHE A 273 -15.06 -11.75 -0.46
CA PHE A 273 -16.04 -10.88 0.16
C PHE A 273 -16.20 -9.57 -0.62
N VAL A 274 -15.09 -8.96 -1.07
CA VAL A 274 -15.11 -7.70 -1.85
C VAL A 274 -15.85 -7.89 -3.16
N ARG A 275 -15.63 -8.99 -3.89
CA ARG A 275 -16.35 -9.27 -5.14
C ARG A 275 -17.86 -9.34 -4.91
N GLU A 276 -18.27 -10.02 -3.84
CA GLU A 276 -19.69 -10.14 -3.53
C GLU A 276 -20.30 -8.83 -3.03
N LEU A 277 -19.53 -8.05 -2.26
CA LEU A 277 -19.88 -6.69 -1.87
C LEU A 277 -20.15 -5.84 -3.13
N GLU A 278 -19.18 -5.76 -4.05
CA GLU A 278 -19.27 -4.98 -5.29
C GLU A 278 -20.48 -5.41 -6.13
N ARG A 279 -20.79 -6.71 -6.18
CA ARG A 279 -21.98 -7.24 -6.85
C ARG A 279 -23.28 -6.72 -6.22
N ILE A 280 -23.39 -6.72 -4.90
CA ILE A 280 -24.56 -6.19 -4.18
C ILE A 280 -24.70 -4.69 -4.43
N VAL A 281 -23.63 -3.92 -4.14
CA VAL A 281 -23.73 -2.45 -4.13
C VAL A 281 -23.72 -1.84 -5.53
N GLY A 282 -23.29 -2.58 -6.55
CA GLY A 282 -23.47 -2.19 -7.95
C GLY A 282 -24.94 -2.21 -8.38
N GLN A 283 -25.78 -3.06 -7.79
CA GLN A 283 -27.23 -3.07 -8.08
C GLN A 283 -27.94 -1.84 -7.52
N ASN A 284 -27.41 -1.27 -6.43
CA ASN A 284 -27.99 -0.10 -5.77
C ASN A 284 -28.00 1.16 -6.65
N GLU A 285 -27.08 1.29 -7.62
CA GLU A 285 -27.03 2.44 -8.54
C GLU A 285 -28.31 2.55 -9.38
N ALA A 286 -28.95 1.43 -9.70
CA ALA A 286 -30.18 1.40 -10.48
C ALA A 286 -31.46 1.50 -9.63
N THR A 287 -31.37 1.32 -8.30
CA THR A 287 -32.55 1.08 -7.45
C THR A 287 -32.81 2.12 -6.35
N CYS A 288 -31.93 3.07 -6.08
CA CYS A 288 -31.98 3.93 -4.86
C CYS A 288 -32.19 5.46 -5.08
#